data_AF-A0A6A4WFJ7-F1
#
_entry.id   AF-A0A6A4WFJ7-F1
#
_cell.length_a   1.000
_cell.length_b   1.000
_cell.length_c   1.000
_cell.angle_alpha   90.00
_cell.angle_beta   90.00
_cell.angle_gamma   90.00
#
_symmetry.space_group_name_H-M   'P 1'
#
loop_
_entity.id
_entity.type
_entity.pdbx_description
1 polymer ?
#
loop_
_entity_poly.entity_id
_entity_poly.type
_entity_poly.pdbx_seq_one_letter_code
_entity_poly.pdbx_strand_id
1 'polypeptide(L)'
;MAPGDLNSDMDRAQALTVPEFDVHQSPNVTARVSWGRSLELLTTGQIVFAGDGRFEPLHQPHSEDWALRVLAVQPQDAGRYFCQVSTTPPVTHFIHLSVVGE
;
A
#
# COMPACT_ATOMS: atom_id res chain seq x y z
N MET A 1 -6.17 35.99 17.97
CA MET A 1 -5.78 34.56 18.03
C MET A 1 -7.06 33.77 17.91
N ALA A 2 -7.41 33.31 16.71
CA ALA A 2 -8.65 32.59 16.46
C ALA A 2 -8.40 31.07 16.59
N PRO A 3 -9.29 30.32 17.25
CA PRO A 3 -9.24 28.87 17.28
C PRO A 3 -10.07 28.34 16.09
N GLY A 4 -9.41 27.91 15.02
CA GLY A 4 -10.14 27.42 13.83
C GLY A 4 -9.30 26.77 12.74
N ASP A 5 -8.00 27.05 12.66
CA ASP A 5 -7.20 26.69 11.48
C ASP A 5 -6.55 25.29 11.52
N LEU A 6 -6.88 24.44 12.49
CA LEU A 6 -6.25 23.11 12.63
C LEU A 6 -7.03 21.96 11.98
N ASN A 7 -8.24 22.20 11.44
CA ASN A 7 -9.11 21.13 10.96
C ASN A 7 -9.23 21.06 9.42
N SER A 8 -8.83 22.09 8.67
CA SER A 8 -8.99 22.11 7.21
C SER A 8 -7.83 21.47 6.44
N ASP A 9 -6.63 21.36 7.04
CA ASP A 9 -5.49 20.65 6.42
C ASP A 9 -5.59 19.12 6.62
N MET A 10 -6.30 18.66 7.65
CA MET A 10 -6.45 17.23 7.96
C MET A 10 -7.33 16.49 6.94
N ASP A 11 -8.27 17.19 6.30
CA ASP A 11 -9.20 16.62 5.30
C ASP A 11 -8.55 16.42 3.91
N ARG A 12 -7.34 16.97 3.70
CA ARG A 12 -6.55 16.74 2.46
C ARG A 12 -5.76 15.44 2.50
N ALA A 13 -5.70 14.77 3.66
CA ALA A 13 -5.03 13.48 3.83
C ALA A 13 -5.92 12.33 3.32
N GLN A 14 -6.24 12.31 2.03
CA GLN A 14 -6.90 11.15 1.44
C GLN A 14 -5.94 9.95 1.51
N ALA A 15 -6.35 8.91 2.25
CA ALA A 15 -5.68 7.63 2.19
C ALA A 15 -5.97 6.99 0.84
N LEU A 16 -4.96 6.84 -0.01
CA LEU A 16 -5.10 6.10 -1.26
C LEU A 16 -4.80 4.62 -0.99
N THR A 17 -5.67 3.77 -1.50
CA THR A 17 -5.55 2.31 -1.36
C THR A 17 -5.11 1.73 -2.69
N VAL A 18 -4.04 0.96 -2.66
CA VAL A 18 -3.67 0.14 -3.81
C VAL A 18 -4.67 -1.03 -3.90
N PRO A 19 -5.27 -1.31 -5.08
CA PRO A 19 -6.32 -2.32 -5.23
C PRO A 19 -5.94 -3.68 -4.64
N GLU A 20 -6.98 -4.35 -4.12
CA GLU A 20 -6.94 -5.68 -3.52
C GLU A 20 -6.45 -6.72 -4.54
N PHE A 21 -5.56 -7.61 -4.08
CA PHE A 21 -5.04 -8.70 -4.90
C PHE A 21 -5.54 -10.06 -4.41
N ASP A 22 -6.17 -10.80 -5.33
CA ASP A 22 -6.66 -12.16 -5.12
C ASP A 22 -5.54 -13.21 -5.35
N VAL A 23 -5.06 -13.82 -4.26
CA VAL A 23 -4.00 -14.85 -4.27
C VAL A 23 -4.52 -16.23 -4.74
N HIS A 24 -5.83 -16.41 -4.95
CA HIS A 24 -6.44 -17.71 -5.31
C HIS A 24 -5.94 -18.29 -6.64
N GLN A 25 -5.13 -17.57 -7.42
CA GLN A 25 -4.38 -18.13 -8.55
C GLN A 25 -3.25 -19.10 -8.14
N SER A 26 -2.97 -19.30 -6.84
CA SER A 26 -2.00 -20.29 -6.34
C SER A 26 -2.60 -21.21 -5.28
N PRO A 27 -3.31 -22.29 -5.66
CA PRO A 27 -4.26 -22.98 -4.77
C PRO A 27 -3.65 -23.82 -3.63
N ASN A 28 -2.36 -23.72 -3.29
CA ASN A 28 -1.74 -24.55 -2.24
C ASN A 28 -0.50 -23.94 -1.52
N VAL A 29 -0.33 -22.63 -1.48
CA VAL A 29 0.82 -22.02 -0.77
C VAL A 29 0.34 -20.89 0.13
N THR A 30 0.73 -20.92 1.41
CA THR A 30 0.67 -19.73 2.29
C THR A 30 1.65 -18.69 1.76
N ALA A 31 1.24 -17.96 0.73
CA ALA A 31 2.11 -17.03 0.05
C ALA A 31 2.17 -15.71 0.82
N ARG A 32 3.36 -15.11 0.87
CA ARG A 32 3.58 -13.81 1.49
C ARG A 32 3.55 -12.73 0.43
N VAL A 33 2.84 -11.63 0.70
CA VAL A 33 2.82 -10.45 -0.15
C VAL A 33 3.85 -9.44 0.34
N SER A 34 4.68 -8.94 -0.56
CA SER A 34 5.65 -7.87 -0.31
C SER A 34 5.33 -6.67 -1.20
N TRP A 35 5.34 -5.47 -0.63
CA TRP A 35 5.12 -4.23 -1.36
C TRP A 35 6.42 -3.45 -1.52
N GLY A 36 6.62 -2.85 -2.69
CA GLY A 36 7.78 -2.00 -2.94
C GLY A 36 7.51 -0.90 -3.96
N ARG A 37 8.43 0.07 -4.01
CA ARG A 37 8.43 1.17 -4.97
C ARG A 37 9.82 1.29 -5.59
N SER A 38 9.91 1.14 -6.89
CA SER A 38 11.19 1.13 -7.63
C SER A 38 12.20 0.09 -7.06
N LEU A 39 13.12 0.51 -6.19
CA LEU A 39 14.13 -0.35 -5.55
C LEU A 39 13.94 -0.49 -4.02
N GLU A 40 12.96 0.20 -3.46
CA GLU A 40 12.70 0.24 -2.02
C GLU A 40 11.61 -0.77 -1.63
N LEU A 41 11.89 -1.59 -0.63
CA LEU A 41 10.90 -2.47 0.00
C LEU A 41 10.14 -1.69 1.06
N LEU A 42 8.81 -1.65 0.95
CA LEU A 42 7.95 -0.91 1.87
C LEU A 42 7.43 -1.82 2.98
N THR A 43 6.89 -2.99 2.61
CA THR A 43 6.30 -3.95 3.57
C THR A 43 6.50 -5.39 3.10
N THR A 44 6.41 -6.34 4.03
CA THR A 44 6.32 -7.78 3.73
C THR A 44 5.40 -8.45 4.74
N GLY A 45 4.28 -8.98 4.27
CA GLY A 45 3.15 -9.30 5.11
C GLY A 45 2.73 -8.08 5.93
N GLN A 46 2.62 -8.25 7.24
CA GLN A 46 2.27 -7.17 8.17
C GLN A 46 3.47 -6.35 8.65
N ILE A 47 4.70 -6.69 8.25
CA ILE A 47 5.91 -6.00 8.68
C ILE A 47 6.19 -4.81 7.75
N VAL A 48 6.43 -3.65 8.32
CA VAL A 48 6.74 -2.40 7.61
C VAL A 48 8.23 -2.08 7.70
N PHE A 49 8.87 -1.79 6.57
CA PHE A 49 10.27 -1.40 6.45
C PHE A 49 10.45 0.08 6.05
N ALA A 50 9.44 0.66 5.41
CA ALA A 50 9.46 2.06 5.03
C ALA A 50 9.61 2.96 6.28
N GLY A 51 10.52 3.94 6.19
CA GLY A 51 10.87 4.79 7.33
C GLY A 51 9.86 5.89 7.67
N ASP A 52 8.91 6.19 6.77
CA ASP A 52 8.01 7.34 6.90
C ASP A 52 6.72 7.07 7.69
N GLY A 53 6.48 5.82 8.12
CA GLY A 53 5.34 5.43 8.96
C GLY A 53 3.96 5.57 8.31
N ARG A 54 3.89 5.90 7.01
CA ARG A 54 2.63 6.14 6.29
C ARG A 54 2.11 4.91 5.55
N PHE A 55 2.93 3.87 5.42
CA PHE A 55 2.58 2.64 4.71
C PHE A 55 2.00 1.59 5.65
N GLU A 56 0.75 1.23 5.43
CA GLU A 56 0.03 0.25 6.22
C GLU A 56 -0.41 -0.94 5.36
N PRO A 57 0.14 -2.14 5.60
CA PRO A 57 -0.35 -3.35 4.95
C PRO A 57 -1.68 -3.76 5.57
N LEU A 58 -2.70 -3.91 4.74
CA LEU A 58 -4.02 -4.37 5.13
C LEU A 58 -4.23 -5.79 4.62
N HIS A 59 -4.70 -6.66 5.50
CA HIS A 59 -5.02 -8.05 5.19
C HIS A 59 -6.33 -8.41 5.88
N GLN A 60 -7.31 -8.87 5.10
CA GLN A 60 -8.59 -9.27 5.66
C GLN A 60 -8.44 -10.62 6.41
N PRO A 61 -8.98 -10.77 7.63
CA PRO A 61 -8.96 -12.06 8.33
C PRO A 61 -9.63 -13.14 7.49
N HIS A 62 -8.97 -14.30 7.37
CA HIS A 62 -9.46 -15.45 6.60
C HIS A 62 -9.63 -15.21 5.09
N SER A 63 -9.15 -14.08 4.55
CA SER A 63 -8.98 -13.90 3.12
C SER A 63 -7.51 -14.07 2.76
N GLU A 64 -7.23 -14.24 1.47
CA GLU A 64 -5.90 -14.05 0.91
C GLU A 64 -5.72 -12.65 0.31
N ASP A 65 -6.69 -11.77 0.53
CA ASP A 65 -6.71 -10.42 -0.01
C ASP A 65 -5.75 -9.49 0.73
N TRP A 66 -4.84 -8.88 -0.03
CA TRP A 66 -3.89 -7.88 0.46
C TRP A 66 -4.07 -6.54 -0.23
N ALA A 67 -3.98 -5.47 0.57
CA ALA A 67 -3.90 -4.10 0.10
C ALA A 67 -2.78 -3.33 0.80
N LEU A 68 -2.31 -2.26 0.18
CA LEU A 68 -1.42 -1.29 0.80
C LEU A 68 -2.17 0.04 0.92
N ARG A 69 -2.31 0.53 2.15
CA ARG A 69 -2.83 1.86 2.44
C ARG A 69 -1.66 2.82 2.64
N VAL A 70 -1.74 3.99 2.00
CA VAL A 70 -0.79 5.08 2.19
C VAL A 70 -1.52 6.23 2.89
N LEU A 71 -1.09 6.58 4.10
CA LEU A 71 -1.64 7.69 4.88
C LEU A 71 -1.02 9.02 4.46
N ALA A 72 -1.77 10.11 4.60
CA ALA A 72 -1.31 11.48 4.31
C ALA A 72 -0.56 11.55 2.97
N VAL A 73 -1.23 11.10 1.90
CA VAL A 73 -0.65 11.00 0.55
C VAL A 73 -0.18 12.37 0.09
N GLN A 74 1.03 12.41 -0.46
CA GLN A 74 1.64 13.59 -1.04
C GLN A 74 1.83 13.40 -2.55
N PRO A 75 1.93 14.48 -3.36
CA PRO A 75 2.19 14.37 -4.79
C PRO A 75 3.42 13.52 -5.13
N GLN A 76 4.42 13.47 -4.24
CA GLN A 76 5.64 12.68 -4.38
C GLN A 76 5.42 11.17 -4.23
N ASP A 77 4.28 10.73 -3.70
CA ASP A 77 3.92 9.32 -3.61
C ASP A 77 3.42 8.78 -4.95
N ALA A 78 3.05 9.65 -5.89
CA ALA A 78 2.65 9.21 -7.23
C ALA A 78 3.75 8.36 -7.89
N GLY A 79 3.32 7.36 -8.65
CA GLY A 79 4.22 6.52 -9.45
C GLY A 79 3.95 5.03 -9.31
N ARG A 80 4.94 4.23 -9.74
CA ARG A 80 4.81 2.78 -9.87
C ARG A 80 5.20 2.05 -8.59
N TYR A 81 4.24 1.34 -8.05
CA TYR A 81 4.38 0.37 -6.98
C TYR A 81 4.37 -1.04 -7.56
N PHE A 82 4.93 -1.98 -6.82
CA PHE A 82 4.77 -3.39 -7.10
C PHE A 82 4.37 -4.15 -5.85
N CYS A 83 3.57 -5.19 -6.05
CA CYS A 83 3.41 -6.25 -5.07
C CYS A 83 4.02 -7.54 -5.64
N GLN A 84 4.72 -8.28 -4.79
CA GLN A 84 5.30 -9.57 -5.13
C GLN A 84 4.72 -10.63 -4.20
N VAL A 85 4.24 -11.71 -4.80
CA VAL A 85 3.73 -12.88 -4.10
C VAL A 85 4.81 -13.96 -4.11
N SER A 86 5.12 -14.52 -2.94
CA SER A 86 6.20 -15.51 -2.77
C SER A 86 5.85 -16.92 -3.30
N THR A 87 5.08 -17.01 -4.38
CA THR A 87 4.82 -18.26 -5.10
C THR A 87 6.09 -18.79 -5.78
N THR A 88 6.04 -20.01 -6.29
CA THR A 88 7.12 -20.58 -7.11
C THR A 88 6.56 -20.93 -8.50
N PRO A 89 6.89 -20.17 -9.56
CA PRO A 89 7.74 -18.97 -9.58
C PRO A 89 7.08 -17.74 -8.90
N PRO A 90 7.84 -16.73 -8.47
CA PRO A 90 7.29 -15.52 -7.85
C PRO A 90 6.46 -14.74 -8.86
N VAL A 91 5.32 -14.25 -8.42
CA VAL A 91 4.41 -13.46 -9.24
C VAL A 91 4.51 -12.00 -8.80
N THR A 92 4.73 -11.09 -9.76
CA THR A 92 4.86 -9.65 -9.50
C THR A 92 3.80 -8.89 -10.28
N HIS A 93 3.04 -8.05 -9.58
CA HIS A 93 2.10 -7.12 -10.19
C HIS A 93 2.57 -5.69 -9.98
N PHE A 94 2.27 -4.84 -10.97
CA PHE A 94 2.63 -3.43 -10.93
C PHE A 94 1.37 -2.58 -10.91
N ILE A 95 1.35 -1.61 -10.00
CA ILE A 95 0.24 -0.68 -9.83
C ILE A 95 0.77 0.74 -9.95
N HIS A 96 0.04 1.61 -10.63
CA HIS A 96 0.37 3.04 -10.70
C HIS A 96 -0.53 3.82 -9.74
N LEU A 97 0.07 4.45 -8.75
CA LEU A 97 -0.62 5.39 -7.87
C LEU A 97 -0.65 6.76 -8.55
N SER A 98 -1.86 7.27 -8.79
CA SER A 98 -2.08 8.64 -9.24
C SER A 98 -2.59 9.47 -8.07
N VAL A 99 -1.89 10.55 -7.76
CA VAL A 99 -2.29 11.50 -6.71
C VAL A 99 -2.91 12.70 -7.41
N VAL A 100 -4.21 12.91 -7.18
CA VAL A 100 -4.92 14.06 -7.72
C VAL A 100 -4.89 15.14 -6.66
N GLY A 101 -4.09 16.19 -6.87
CA GLY A 101 -4.15 17.40 -6.04
C GLY A 101 -5.24 18.32 -6.58
N GLU A 102 -6.13 18.79 -5.71
CA GLU A 102 -6.93 19.99 -5.99
C GLU A 102 -6.11 21.26 -5.77
#